data_AF-A0A9E5F5E3-F1
#
_entry.id   AF-A0A9E5F5E3-F1
#
_cell.length_a   1.000
_cell.length_b   1.000
_cell.length_c   1.000
_cell.angle_alpha   90.00
_cell.angle_beta   90.00
_cell.angle_gamma   90.00
#
_symmetry.space_group_name_H-M   'P 1'
#
loop_
_entity.id
_entity.type
_entity.pdbx_description
1 polymer ?
#
loop_
_entity_poly.entity_id
_entity_poly.type
_entity_poly.pdbx_seq_one_letter_code
_entity_poly.pdbx_strand_id
1 'polypeptide(L)'
;MGYMMMQCGVGAFSAAVLHLIMHGFYKANAFLSAAGRVNTKPITFSENGQDELPSAYHRGVAALIAGILLVFSILTLGIDVSQKPGGIFLSLFLWFSATQAIAPALKNPSGATPLLVVVGLSYGGMLLYWTALGAVTAFLDPVLMLGNQNPIFGELNSVLVASIAAIYVGVFVLVEVARMNREKTWAKRFYVLCLNHFYIEQIWRKAVHRILGDSNLMPSFETLAIPTQVLKEKKNVYSKS
;
A
#
# COMPACT_ATOMS: atom_id res chain seq x y z
N MET A 1 -2.23 -6.05 1.95
CA MET A 1 -3.07 -6.75 2.95
C MET A 1 -2.81 -6.29 4.38
N GLY A 2 -1.56 -6.16 4.85
CA GLY A 2 -1.29 -5.68 6.22
C GLY A 2 -1.93 -4.32 6.58
N TYR A 3 -1.95 -3.37 5.64
CA TYR A 3 -2.66 -2.10 5.81
C TYR A 3 -4.17 -2.27 6.06
N MET A 4 -4.84 -3.23 5.40
CA MET A 4 -6.26 -3.51 5.64
C MET A 4 -6.49 -4.04 7.07
N MET A 5 -5.60 -4.91 7.56
CA MET A 5 -5.68 -5.41 8.95
C MET A 5 -5.52 -4.28 9.96
N MET A 6 -4.63 -3.32 9.70
CA MET A 6 -4.51 -2.11 10.51
C MET A 6 -5.79 -1.27 10.47
N GLN A 7 -6.39 -1.06 9.30
CA GLN A 7 -7.65 -0.31 9.17
C GLN A 7 -8.77 -0.96 9.99
N CYS A 8 -8.88 -2.29 9.95
CA CYS A 8 -9.80 -3.03 10.81
C CYS A 8 -9.45 -2.87 12.30
N GLY A 9 -8.17 -2.91 12.67
CA GLY A 9 -7.70 -2.74 14.05
C GLY A 9 -7.98 -1.35 14.63
N VAL A 10 -8.01 -0.31 13.81
CA VAL A 10 -8.36 1.07 14.19
C VAL A 10 -9.89 1.31 14.15
N GLY A 11 -10.68 0.31 13.74
CA GLY A 11 -12.14 0.40 13.64
C GLY A 11 -12.65 1.07 12.36
N ALA A 12 -11.77 1.31 11.37
CA ALA A 12 -12.11 1.92 10.08
C ALA A 12 -12.59 0.87 9.07
N PHE A 13 -13.68 0.16 9.38
CA PHE A 13 -14.18 -0.97 8.59
C PHE A 13 -14.61 -0.56 7.17
N SER A 14 -15.36 0.54 7.03
CA SER A 14 -15.77 1.06 5.71
C SER A 14 -14.58 1.35 4.81
N ALA A 15 -13.51 1.89 5.38
CA ALA A 15 -12.27 2.16 4.66
C ALA A 15 -11.53 0.88 4.26
N ALA A 16 -11.54 -0.15 5.12
CA ALA A 16 -10.96 -1.45 4.82
C ALA A 16 -11.68 -2.15 3.66
N VAL A 17 -13.02 -2.13 3.64
CA VAL A 17 -13.83 -2.66 2.54
C VAL A 17 -13.55 -1.92 1.24
N LEU A 18 -13.55 -0.59 1.27
CA LEU A 18 -13.22 0.23 0.10
C LEU A 18 -11.80 -0.09 -0.42
N HIS A 19 -10.83 -0.22 0.49
CA HIS A 19 -9.45 -0.56 0.12
C HIS A 19 -9.38 -1.97 -0.47
N LEU A 20 -10.17 -2.94 0.02
CA LEU A 20 -10.27 -4.29 -0.55
C LEU A 20 -10.75 -4.26 -2.00
N ILE A 21 -11.81 -3.51 -2.28
CA ILE A 21 -12.35 -3.34 -3.65
C ILE A 21 -11.27 -2.75 -4.55
N MET A 22 -10.67 -1.61 -4.16
CA MET A 22 -9.65 -0.93 -4.96
C MET A 22 -8.40 -1.79 -5.17
N HIS A 23 -7.99 -2.53 -4.15
CA HIS A 23 -6.85 -3.43 -4.23
C HIS A 23 -7.14 -4.64 -5.14
N GLY A 24 -8.39 -5.11 -5.20
CA GLY A 24 -8.84 -6.11 -6.17
C GLY A 24 -8.67 -5.62 -7.60
N PHE A 25 -9.19 -4.43 -7.91
CA PHE A 25 -9.02 -3.79 -9.22
C PHE A 25 -7.55 -3.59 -9.58
N TYR A 26 -6.76 -3.07 -8.64
CA TYR A 26 -5.32 -2.88 -8.84
C TYR A 26 -4.61 -4.19 -9.18
N LYS A 27 -4.89 -5.26 -8.42
CA LYS A 27 -4.28 -6.57 -8.67
C LYS A 27 -4.71 -7.15 -10.01
N ALA A 28 -6.00 -7.09 -10.35
CA ALA A 28 -6.49 -7.54 -11.66
C ALA A 28 -5.76 -6.80 -12.79
N ASN A 29 -5.69 -5.47 -12.73
CA ASN A 29 -4.97 -4.67 -13.71
C ASN A 29 -3.47 -5.03 -13.79
N ALA A 30 -2.81 -5.26 -12.64
CA ALA A 30 -1.41 -5.66 -12.61
C ALA A 30 -1.17 -7.04 -13.27
N PHE A 31 -2.05 -8.02 -13.03
CA PHE A 31 -1.95 -9.34 -13.66
C PHE A 31 -2.17 -9.27 -15.17
N LEU A 32 -3.21 -8.56 -15.63
CA LEU A 32 -3.48 -8.40 -17.07
C LEU A 32 -2.35 -7.61 -17.77
N SER A 33 -1.84 -6.55 -17.13
CA SER A 33 -0.74 -5.75 -17.67
C SER A 33 0.57 -6.55 -17.74
N ALA A 34 0.84 -7.40 -16.76
CA ALA A 34 2.01 -8.29 -16.79
C ALA A 34 1.89 -9.32 -17.90
N ALA A 35 0.71 -9.92 -18.09
CA ALA A 35 0.45 -10.89 -19.15
C ALA A 35 0.66 -10.29 -20.56
N GLY A 36 0.18 -9.05 -20.79
CA GLY A 36 0.41 -8.35 -22.05
C GLY A 36 1.89 -8.05 -22.34
N ARG A 37 2.69 -7.84 -21.29
CA ARG A 37 4.14 -7.52 -21.41
C ARG A 37 5.02 -8.73 -21.68
N VAL A 38 4.58 -9.95 -21.36
CA VAL A 38 5.29 -11.20 -21.73
C VAL A 38 5.33 -11.39 -23.24
N ASN A 39 4.32 -10.87 -23.97
CA ASN A 39 4.22 -10.97 -25.43
C ASN A 39 4.91 -9.82 -26.18
N THR A 40 5.36 -8.77 -25.49
CA THR A 40 6.11 -7.66 -26.09
C THR A 40 7.62 -7.92 -25.94
N LYS A 41 8.42 -7.45 -26.90
CA LYS A 41 9.90 -7.61 -26.92
C LYS A 41 10.51 -7.37 -25.53
N PRO A 42 11.57 -8.13 -25.15
CA PRO A 42 12.21 -7.98 -23.85
C PRO A 42 12.58 -6.52 -23.64
N ILE A 43 12.14 -5.98 -22.50
CA ILE A 43 12.45 -4.63 -22.08
C ILE A 43 13.98 -4.55 -22.02
N THR A 44 14.59 -3.80 -22.93
CA THR A 44 15.98 -3.38 -22.79
C THR A 44 16.02 -2.47 -21.58
N PHE A 45 16.43 -3.01 -20.44
CA PHE A 45 16.79 -2.21 -19.28
C PHE A 45 17.93 -1.30 -19.73
N SER A 46 17.67 0.00 -19.85
CA SER A 46 18.72 0.98 -20.09
C SER A 46 19.74 0.83 -18.96
N GLU A 47 20.95 0.40 -19.31
CA GLU A 47 22.08 0.25 -18.38
C GLU A 47 22.47 1.62 -17.77
N ASN A 48 22.06 2.71 -18.44
CA ASN A 48 21.93 4.04 -17.85
C ASN A 48 20.64 4.13 -17.03
N GLY A 49 20.58 3.38 -15.93
CA GLY A 49 19.52 3.43 -14.93
C GLY A 49 19.60 4.67 -14.03
N GLN A 50 19.86 5.83 -14.61
CA GLN A 50 19.64 7.12 -13.95
C GLN A 50 18.16 7.51 -14.07
N ASP A 51 17.26 6.62 -13.65
CA ASP A 51 15.99 7.09 -13.10
C ASP A 51 16.35 7.79 -11.78
N GLU A 52 16.95 8.98 -11.88
CA GLU A 52 17.29 9.77 -10.71
C GLU A 52 15.97 9.96 -9.97
N LEU A 53 15.86 9.40 -8.77
CA LEU A 53 14.66 9.59 -7.98
C LEU A 53 14.39 11.10 -7.87
N PRO A 54 13.11 11.52 -7.87
CA PRO A 54 12.78 12.93 -7.66
C PRO A 54 13.56 13.47 -6.46
N SER A 55 14.36 14.52 -6.67
CA SER A 55 15.19 15.10 -5.60
C SER A 55 14.31 15.42 -4.38
N ALA A 56 14.88 15.34 -3.17
CA ALA A 56 14.17 15.57 -1.92
C ALA A 56 13.36 16.88 -1.93
N TYR A 57 13.85 17.89 -2.65
CA TYR A 57 13.15 19.14 -2.89
C TYR A 57 11.80 18.95 -3.62
N HIS A 58 11.78 18.26 -4.76
CA HIS A 58 10.54 18.02 -5.54
C HIS A 58 9.52 17.21 -4.75
N ARG A 59 9.98 16.25 -3.93
CA ARG A 59 9.09 15.51 -3.02
C ARG A 59 8.51 16.40 -1.94
N GLY A 60 9.30 17.31 -1.36
CA GLY A 60 8.82 18.29 -0.39
C GLY A 60 7.75 19.22 -0.97
N VAL A 61 7.97 19.72 -2.18
CA VAL A 61 6.99 20.56 -2.90
C VAL A 61 5.72 19.76 -3.24
N ALA A 62 5.87 18.52 -3.74
CA ALA A 62 4.72 17.64 -4.00
C ALA A 62 3.91 17.37 -2.73
N ALA A 63 4.58 17.18 -1.59
CA ALA A 63 3.94 16.94 -0.30
C ALA A 63 3.14 18.15 0.17
N LEU A 64 3.67 19.37 -0.04
CA LEU A 64 2.94 20.61 0.22
C LEU A 64 1.69 20.72 -0.65
N ILE A 65 1.82 20.53 -1.96
CA ILE A 65 0.69 20.57 -2.90
C ILE A 65 -0.36 19.53 -2.51
N ALA A 66 0.05 18.28 -2.27
CA ALA A 66 -0.84 17.22 -1.82
C ALA A 66 -1.55 17.55 -0.50
N GLY A 67 -0.86 18.22 0.43
CA GLY A 67 -1.44 18.67 1.70
C GLY A 67 -2.53 19.72 1.49
N ILE A 68 -2.27 20.70 0.63
CA ILE A 68 -3.25 21.74 0.27
C ILE A 68 -4.48 21.11 -0.39
N LEU A 69 -4.27 20.22 -1.36
CA LEU A 69 -5.37 19.51 -2.04
C LEU A 69 -6.21 18.68 -1.06
N LEU A 70 -5.56 18.04 -0.08
CA LEU A 70 -6.26 17.26 0.92
C LEU A 70 -7.15 18.15 1.80
N VAL A 71 -6.61 19.25 2.32
CA VAL A 71 -7.39 20.21 3.13
C VAL A 71 -8.56 20.76 2.31
N PHE A 72 -8.30 21.13 1.06
CA PHE A 72 -9.34 21.62 0.15
C PHE A 72 -10.42 20.55 -0.11
N SER A 73 -10.04 19.28 -0.30
CA SER A 73 -11.01 18.19 -0.48
C SER A 73 -11.91 17.99 0.74
N ILE A 74 -11.37 18.14 1.95
CA ILE A 74 -12.14 18.04 3.20
C ILE A 74 -13.12 19.21 3.32
N LEU A 75 -12.66 20.42 3.02
CA LEU A 75 -13.49 21.62 3.07
C LEU A 75 -14.64 21.58 2.05
N THR A 76 -14.36 21.19 0.80
CA THR A 76 -15.38 21.11 -0.25
C THR A 76 -16.50 20.11 0.03
N LEU A 77 -16.18 19.02 0.74
CA LEU A 77 -17.15 17.99 1.10
C LEU A 77 -17.69 18.13 2.54
N GLY A 78 -17.20 19.11 3.32
CA GLY A 78 -17.63 19.34 4.70
C GLY A 78 -17.44 18.14 5.63
N ILE A 79 -16.35 17.37 5.46
CA ILE A 79 -16.18 16.10 6.18
C ILE A 79 -15.49 16.32 7.53
N ASP A 80 -16.16 15.98 8.62
CA ASP A 80 -15.55 15.92 9.94
C ASP A 80 -14.70 14.65 10.10
N VAL A 81 -13.40 14.79 9.83
CA VAL A 81 -12.40 13.70 9.92
C VAL A 81 -12.17 13.25 11.37
N SER A 82 -12.41 14.13 12.35
CA SER A 82 -12.24 13.84 13.78
C SER A 82 -13.32 12.92 14.35
N GLN A 83 -14.52 12.93 13.76
CA GLN A 83 -15.65 12.14 14.23
C GLN A 83 -15.66 10.71 13.66
N LYS A 84 -14.84 10.43 12.64
CA LYS A 84 -14.79 9.11 11.99
C LYS A 84 -13.62 8.27 12.53
N PRO A 85 -13.85 7.02 12.99
CA PRO A 85 -12.79 6.14 13.46
C PRO A 85 -11.77 5.89 12.33
N GLY A 86 -10.51 6.23 12.58
CA GLY A 86 -9.40 6.10 11.62
C GLY A 86 -9.31 7.18 10.53
N GLY A 87 -10.10 8.27 10.64
CA GLY A 87 -10.08 9.37 9.66
C GLY A 87 -8.69 9.97 9.45
N ILE A 88 -7.93 10.19 10.54
CA ILE A 88 -6.57 10.76 10.48
C ILE A 88 -5.61 9.88 9.67
N PHE A 89 -5.62 8.55 9.89
CA PHE A 89 -4.76 7.62 9.16
C PHE A 89 -5.08 7.58 7.67
N LEU A 90 -6.37 7.64 7.37
CA LEU A 90 -6.87 7.63 6.01
C LEU A 90 -6.49 8.92 5.27
N SER A 91 -6.58 10.07 5.93
CA SER A 91 -6.05 11.33 5.41
C SER A 91 -4.54 11.27 5.16
N LEU A 92 -3.75 10.74 6.09
CA LEU A 92 -2.32 10.54 5.89
C LEU A 92 -2.03 9.66 4.68
N PHE A 93 -2.79 8.58 4.50
CA PHE A 93 -2.63 7.70 3.34
C PHE A 93 -2.96 8.40 2.02
N LEU A 94 -4.06 9.17 1.96
CA LEU A 94 -4.41 9.98 0.78
C LEU A 94 -3.32 11.00 0.46
N TRP A 95 -2.78 11.65 1.50
CA TRP A 95 -1.67 12.60 1.37
C TRP A 95 -0.42 11.95 0.79
N PHE A 96 0.00 10.79 1.32
CA PHE A 96 1.15 10.04 0.81
C PHE A 96 0.95 9.57 -0.63
N SER A 97 -0.26 9.10 -0.97
CA SER A 97 -0.58 8.64 -2.32
C SER A 97 -0.48 9.78 -3.33
N ALA A 98 -1.06 10.94 -3.01
CA ALA A 98 -1.00 12.12 -3.87
C ALA A 98 0.40 12.70 -4.00
N THR A 99 1.18 12.72 -2.90
CA THR A 99 2.59 13.14 -2.94
C THR A 99 3.39 12.30 -3.92
N GLN A 100 3.20 10.98 -3.91
CA GLN A 100 3.89 10.05 -4.82
C GLN A 100 3.42 10.18 -6.27
N ALA A 101 2.17 10.58 -6.51
CA ALA A 101 1.65 10.86 -7.86
C ALA A 101 2.19 12.17 -8.44
N ILE A 102 2.32 13.22 -7.62
CA ILE A 102 2.72 14.57 -8.05
C ILE A 102 4.25 14.70 -8.17
N ALA A 103 5.03 14.02 -7.32
CA ALA A 103 6.49 14.17 -7.29
C ALA A 103 7.21 13.90 -8.63
N PRO A 104 6.85 12.87 -9.43
CA PRO A 104 7.45 12.64 -10.74
C PRO A 104 7.13 13.74 -11.76
N ALA A 105 5.92 14.32 -11.70
CA ALA A 105 5.49 15.39 -12.61
C ALA A 105 6.25 16.69 -12.37
N LEU A 106 6.70 16.95 -11.13
CA LEU A 106 7.53 18.10 -10.79
C LEU A 106 8.99 17.94 -11.25
N LYS A 107 9.52 16.71 -11.29
CA LYS A 107 10.92 16.45 -11.64
C LYS A 107 11.18 16.65 -13.14
N ASN A 108 10.27 16.17 -13.99
CA ASN A 108 10.39 16.26 -15.44
C ASN A 108 9.31 17.22 -15.98
N PRO A 109 9.45 18.54 -15.81
CA PRO A 109 8.47 19.50 -16.30
C PRO A 109 8.50 19.53 -17.82
N SER A 110 7.60 18.77 -18.47
CA SER A 110 7.35 18.84 -19.91
C SER A 110 6.37 19.96 -20.30
N GLY A 111 5.89 20.74 -19.31
CA GLY A 111 4.99 21.88 -19.46
C GLY A 111 4.07 22.07 -18.24
N ALA A 112 3.32 23.17 -18.19
CA ALA A 112 2.33 23.41 -17.14
C ALA A 112 1.10 22.48 -17.26
N THR A 113 0.77 22.06 -18.48
CA THR A 113 -0.37 21.19 -18.79
C THR A 113 -0.29 19.78 -18.17
N PRO A 114 0.81 19.00 -18.31
CA PRO A 114 0.90 17.69 -17.68
C PRO A 114 0.88 17.77 -16.15
N LEU A 115 1.49 18.80 -15.56
CA LEU A 115 1.44 19.01 -14.12
C LEU A 115 0.01 19.29 -13.65
N LEU A 116 -0.73 20.17 -14.32
CA LEU A 116 -2.13 20.46 -14.02
C LEU A 116 -3.01 19.22 -14.16
N VAL A 117 -2.78 18.38 -15.17
CA VAL A 117 -3.50 17.11 -15.35
C VAL A 117 -3.23 16.18 -14.18
N VAL A 118 -1.98 15.99 -13.75
CA VAL A 118 -1.63 15.11 -12.63
C VAL A 118 -2.20 15.62 -11.31
N VAL A 119 -2.11 16.94 -11.07
CA VAL A 119 -2.71 17.59 -9.90
C VAL A 119 -4.23 17.43 -9.90
N GLY A 120 -4.88 17.68 -11.06
CA GLY A 120 -6.32 17.53 -11.23
C GLY A 120 -6.80 16.08 -11.04
N LEU A 121 -6.08 15.11 -11.60
CA LEU A 121 -6.35 13.68 -11.40
C LEU A 121 -6.16 13.28 -9.94
N SER A 122 -5.14 13.79 -9.27
CA SER A 122 -4.90 13.53 -7.85
C SER A 122 -6.04 14.07 -6.98
N TYR A 123 -6.48 15.31 -7.25
CA TYR A 123 -7.61 15.92 -6.56
C TYR A 123 -8.93 15.18 -6.84
N GLY A 124 -9.19 14.84 -8.10
CA GLY A 124 -10.35 14.04 -8.50
C GLY A 124 -10.35 12.66 -7.83
N GLY A 125 -9.19 12.02 -7.72
CA GLY A 125 -9.01 10.77 -6.99
C GLY A 125 -9.34 10.91 -5.49
N MET A 126 -8.94 12.01 -4.84
CA MET A 126 -9.32 12.27 -3.45
C MET A 126 -10.84 12.45 -3.29
N LEU A 127 -11.49 13.23 -4.17
CA LEU A 127 -12.94 13.42 -4.12
C LEU A 127 -13.70 12.11 -4.35
N LEU A 128 -13.26 11.31 -5.33
CA LEU A 128 -13.82 10.00 -5.60
C LEU A 128 -13.65 9.08 -4.39
N TYR A 129 -12.50 9.12 -3.72
CA TYR A 129 -12.27 8.35 -2.51
C TYR A 129 -13.23 8.73 -1.39
N TRP A 130 -13.38 10.03 -1.11
CA TRP A 130 -14.27 10.52 -0.05
C TRP A 130 -15.74 10.19 -0.31
N THR A 131 -16.20 10.38 -1.56
CA THR A 131 -17.58 10.06 -1.94
C THR A 131 -17.85 8.56 -1.87
N ALA A 132 -16.93 7.73 -2.36
CA ALA A 132 -17.05 6.28 -2.28
C ALA A 132 -16.99 5.78 -0.83
N LEU A 133 -16.15 6.38 0.03
CA LEU A 133 -16.12 6.07 1.46
C LEU A 133 -17.46 6.39 2.12
N GLY A 134 -18.07 7.53 1.78
CA GLY A 134 -19.42 7.90 2.23
C GLY A 134 -20.47 6.87 1.81
N ALA A 135 -20.46 6.47 0.54
CA ALA A 135 -21.39 5.47 0.01
C ALA A 135 -21.25 4.10 0.69
N VAL A 136 -20.01 3.63 0.88
CA VAL A 136 -19.74 2.36 1.59
C VAL A 136 -20.15 2.43 3.05
N THR A 137 -19.94 3.58 3.70
CA THR A 137 -20.37 3.79 5.10
C THR A 137 -21.89 3.76 5.21
N ALA A 138 -22.60 4.48 4.35
CA ALA A 138 -24.06 4.47 4.32
C ALA A 138 -24.64 3.07 4.05
N PHE A 139 -23.95 2.25 3.24
CA PHE A 139 -24.34 0.86 2.98
C PHE A 139 -24.10 -0.06 4.20
N LEU A 140 -23.02 0.18 4.95
CA LEU A 140 -22.63 -0.64 6.11
C LEU A 140 -23.31 -0.23 7.41
N ASP A 141 -23.72 1.03 7.55
CA ASP A 141 -24.37 1.60 8.74
C ASP A 141 -25.55 0.77 9.25
N PRO A 142 -26.50 0.31 8.40
CA PRO A 142 -27.63 -0.51 8.85
C PRO A 142 -27.24 -1.87 9.41
N VAL A 143 -26.11 -2.42 8.95
CA VAL A 143 -25.63 -3.78 9.31
C VAL A 143 -24.72 -3.74 10.53
N LEU A 144 -23.86 -2.73 10.60
CA LEU A 144 -22.82 -2.60 11.63
C LEU A 144 -23.24 -1.68 12.78
N MET A 145 -24.40 -1.02 12.69
CA MET A 145 -24.90 -0.05 13.69
C MET A 145 -23.85 1.01 14.05
N LEU A 146 -23.07 1.46 13.07
CA LEU A 146 -21.94 2.37 13.26
C LEU A 146 -22.36 3.72 13.87
N GLY A 147 -23.63 4.12 13.70
CA GLY A 147 -24.19 5.35 14.28
C GLY A 147 -24.61 5.27 15.75
N ASN A 148 -24.69 4.08 16.36
CA ASN A 148 -25.19 3.88 17.73
C ASN A 148 -24.13 3.34 18.70
N GLN A 149 -22.91 3.14 18.23
CA GLN A 149 -21.78 2.74 19.07
C GLN A 149 -21.25 4.00 19.74
N ASN A 150 -21.63 4.24 21.00
CA ASN A 150 -20.77 5.02 21.90
C ASN A 150 -19.36 4.42 21.74
N PRO A 151 -18.31 5.20 21.46
CA PRO A 151 -17.00 4.64 21.24
C PRO A 151 -16.58 3.94 22.53
N ILE A 152 -16.74 2.61 22.59
CA ILE A 152 -16.29 1.77 23.71
C ILE A 152 -14.76 1.89 23.85
N PHE A 153 -14.10 2.39 22.80
CA PHE A 153 -12.67 2.70 22.71
C PHE A 153 -12.36 4.21 22.87
N GLY A 154 -13.29 5.02 23.39
CA GLY A 154 -13.25 6.48 23.36
C GLY A 154 -12.06 7.13 24.08
N GLU A 155 -11.48 6.50 25.11
CA GLU A 155 -10.47 7.16 25.94
C GLU A 155 -9.18 6.35 26.21
N LEU A 156 -9.11 5.07 25.86
CA LEU A 156 -7.86 4.29 25.94
C LEU A 156 -6.96 4.39 24.69
N ASN A 157 -7.42 5.05 23.62
CA ASN A 157 -6.95 4.75 22.26
C ASN A 157 -6.16 5.87 21.56
N SER A 158 -6.12 7.12 22.06
CA SER A 158 -5.33 8.18 21.43
C SER A 158 -3.83 7.89 21.45
N VAL A 159 -3.34 7.34 22.56
CA VAL A 159 -1.95 6.87 22.71
C VAL A 159 -1.68 5.67 21.81
N LEU A 160 -2.61 4.71 21.71
CA LEU A 160 -2.47 3.56 20.82
C LEU A 160 -2.48 4.00 19.35
N VAL A 161 -3.43 4.83 18.94
CA VAL A 161 -3.51 5.48 17.62
C VAL A 161 -2.25 6.28 17.33
N ALA A 162 -1.79 7.11 18.27
CA ALA A 162 -0.55 7.87 18.12
C ALA A 162 0.67 6.94 18.00
N SER A 163 0.72 5.84 18.75
CA SER A 163 1.81 4.86 18.69
C SER A 163 1.83 4.13 17.34
N ILE A 164 0.68 3.73 16.81
CA ILE A 164 0.56 3.09 15.50
C ILE A 164 0.92 4.09 14.41
N ALA A 165 0.48 5.34 14.52
CA ALA A 165 0.85 6.42 13.61
C ALA A 165 2.36 6.68 13.64
N ALA A 166 2.96 6.74 14.83
CA ALA A 166 4.39 6.93 15.01
C ALA A 166 5.20 5.76 14.43
N ILE A 167 4.75 4.51 14.62
CA ILE A 167 5.37 3.34 13.99
C ILE A 167 5.27 3.44 12.47
N TYR A 168 4.11 3.77 11.92
CA TYR A 168 3.91 3.86 10.48
C TYR A 168 4.76 4.97 9.84
N VAL A 169 4.77 6.16 10.44
CA VAL A 169 5.62 7.28 10.03
C VAL A 169 7.10 6.91 10.18
N GLY A 170 7.47 6.25 11.28
CA GLY A 170 8.84 5.78 11.52
C GLY A 170 9.32 4.79 10.46
N VAL A 171 8.50 3.79 10.12
CA VAL A 171 8.78 2.85 9.03
C VAL A 171 8.87 3.57 7.69
N PHE A 172 7.96 4.52 7.43
CA PHE A 172 7.99 5.31 6.21
C PHE A 172 9.28 6.12 6.08
N VAL A 173 9.66 6.87 7.13
CA VAL A 173 10.90 7.65 7.18
C VAL A 173 12.10 6.72 7.02
N LEU A 174 12.10 5.56 7.69
CA LEU A 174 13.18 4.58 7.56
C LEU A 174 13.32 4.10 6.11
N VAL A 175 12.22 3.78 5.44
CA VAL A 175 12.20 3.38 4.03
C VAL A 175 12.66 4.53 3.12
N GLU A 176 12.27 5.76 3.41
CA GLU A 176 12.66 6.92 2.62
C GLU A 176 14.14 7.27 2.79
N VAL A 177 14.66 7.23 4.02
CA VAL A 177 16.08 7.41 4.33
C VAL A 177 16.90 6.28 3.70
N ALA A 178 16.40 5.05 3.69
CA ALA A 178 17.04 3.93 3.00
C ALA A 178 17.06 4.12 1.47
N ARG A 179 15.98 4.65 0.89
CA ARG A 179 15.92 5.01 -0.54
C ARG A 179 16.90 6.12 -0.90
N MET A 180 16.99 7.17 -0.08
CA MET A 180 17.92 8.29 -0.29
C MET A 180 19.39 7.87 -0.13
N ASN A 181 19.68 6.92 0.76
CA ASN A 181 21.04 6.44 1.02
C ASN A 181 21.33 5.09 0.35
N ARG A 182 20.78 4.82 -0.85
CA ARG A 182 20.88 3.52 -1.53
C ARG A 182 22.32 3.00 -1.71
N GLU A 183 23.29 3.91 -1.75
CA GLU A 183 24.71 3.57 -1.86
C GLU A 183 25.32 3.00 -0.57
N LYS A 184 24.79 3.38 0.59
CA LYS A 184 25.33 2.98 1.90
C LYS A 184 25.07 1.49 2.18
N THR A 185 26.05 0.84 2.81
CA THR A 185 26.00 -0.60 3.14
C THR A 185 24.81 -0.98 4.02
N TRP A 186 24.40 -0.12 4.96
CA TRP A 186 23.25 -0.39 5.82
C TRP A 186 21.93 -0.42 5.04
N ALA A 187 21.76 0.48 4.06
CA ALA A 187 20.55 0.56 3.25
C ALA A 187 20.42 -0.67 2.33
N LYS A 188 21.53 -1.14 1.76
CA LYS A 188 21.59 -2.41 1.01
C LYS A 188 21.22 -3.61 1.88
N ARG A 189 21.77 -3.70 3.10
CA ARG A 189 21.43 -4.77 4.06
C ARG A 189 19.96 -4.72 4.46
N PHE A 190 19.43 -3.53 4.77
CA PHE A 190 18.02 -3.33 5.10
C PHE A 190 17.11 -3.72 3.93
N TYR A 191 17.47 -3.33 2.71
CA TYR A 191 16.75 -3.73 1.51
C TYR A 191 16.71 -5.25 1.33
N VAL A 192 17.85 -5.93 1.51
CA VAL A 192 17.93 -7.40 1.45
C VAL A 192 17.11 -8.05 2.57
N LEU A 193 17.10 -7.48 3.77
CA LEU A 193 16.24 -7.96 4.87
C LEU A 193 14.76 -7.84 4.51
N CYS A 194 14.32 -6.68 4.00
CA CYS A 194 12.94 -6.48 3.56
C CYS A 194 12.54 -7.46 2.45
N LEU A 195 13.41 -7.69 1.47
CA LEU A 195 13.16 -8.64 0.37
C LEU A 195 12.98 -10.08 0.89
N ASN A 196 13.76 -10.46 1.90
CA ASN A 196 13.69 -11.76 2.55
C ASN A 196 12.63 -11.83 3.67
N HIS A 197 11.70 -10.87 3.74
CA HIS A 197 10.66 -10.81 4.78
C HIS A 197 11.26 -10.89 6.20
N PHE A 198 12.40 -10.23 6.42
CA PHE A 198 13.18 -10.24 7.66
C PHE A 198 13.55 -11.65 8.16
N TYR A 199 13.55 -12.65 7.28
CA TYR A 199 13.70 -14.06 7.63
C TYR A 199 12.67 -14.58 8.65
N ILE A 200 11.57 -13.84 8.86
CA ILE A 200 10.49 -14.21 9.79
C ILE A 200 9.95 -15.58 9.45
N GLU A 201 9.78 -15.87 8.15
CA GLU A 201 9.36 -17.18 7.65
C GLU A 201 10.29 -18.32 8.08
N GLN A 202 11.61 -18.10 8.04
CA GLN A 202 12.58 -19.12 8.43
C GLN A 202 12.61 -19.33 9.94
N ILE A 203 12.48 -18.24 10.70
CA ILE A 203 12.39 -18.30 12.17
C ILE A 203 11.10 -18.98 12.58
N TRP A 204 9.97 -18.63 11.95
CA TRP A 204 8.67 -19.24 12.18
C TRP A 204 8.70 -20.74 11.88
N ARG A 205 9.23 -21.15 10.71
CA ARG A 205 9.39 -22.56 10.36
C ARG A 205 10.24 -23.30 11.38
N LYS A 206 11.36 -22.73 11.83
CA LYS A 206 12.21 -23.33 12.88
C LYS A 206 11.49 -23.42 14.23
N ALA A 207 10.71 -22.41 14.61
CA ALA A 207 9.96 -22.38 15.86
C ALA A 207 8.81 -23.41 15.85
N VAL A 208 8.02 -23.41 14.77
CA VAL A 208 6.94 -24.38 14.54
C VAL A 208 7.50 -25.79 14.50
N HIS A 209 8.62 -26.01 13.81
CA HIS A 209 9.24 -27.33 13.73
C HIS A 209 9.79 -27.83 15.09
N ARG A 210 10.30 -26.94 15.95
CA ARG A 210 10.67 -27.29 17.34
C ARG A 210 9.47 -27.63 18.22
N ILE A 211 8.31 -27.00 17.96
CA ILE A 211 7.11 -27.16 18.80
C ILE A 211 6.26 -28.36 18.34
N LEU A 212 6.11 -28.56 17.03
CA LEU A 212 5.25 -29.59 16.43
C LEU A 212 6.00 -30.86 15.99
N GLY A 213 7.34 -30.87 16.02
CA GLY A 213 8.13 -31.97 15.51
C GLY A 213 7.99 -32.13 13.99
N ASP A 214 8.62 -33.17 13.43
CA ASP A 214 8.77 -33.41 11.99
C ASP A 214 7.47 -33.96 11.36
N SER A 215 6.36 -33.21 11.45
CA SER A 215 5.17 -33.55 10.68
C SER A 215 5.33 -32.98 9.27
N ASN A 216 5.65 -33.87 8.32
CA ASN A 216 5.69 -33.68 6.86
C ASN A 216 4.35 -33.22 6.23
N LEU A 217 3.55 -32.40 6.93
CA LEU A 217 2.16 -32.07 6.63
C LEU A 217 1.88 -30.57 6.56
N MET A 218 2.90 -29.73 6.33
CA MET A 218 2.66 -28.33 5.95
C MET A 218 3.04 -28.12 4.49
N PRO A 219 2.07 -28.11 3.55
CA PRO A 219 2.33 -27.60 2.23
C PRO A 219 2.85 -26.17 2.35
N SER A 220 3.95 -25.88 1.64
CA SER A 220 4.36 -24.51 1.33
C SER A 220 3.14 -23.69 0.89
N PHE A 221 3.08 -22.40 1.25
CA PHE A 221 2.03 -21.51 0.72
C PHE A 221 2.01 -21.50 -0.82
N GLU A 222 3.13 -21.84 -1.48
CA GLU A 222 3.19 -22.06 -2.94
C GLU A 222 2.43 -23.32 -3.40
N THR A 223 2.45 -24.40 -2.62
CA THR A 223 1.71 -25.64 -2.93
C THR A 223 0.20 -25.53 -2.66
N LEU A 224 -0.24 -24.55 -1.88
CA LEU A 224 -1.67 -24.22 -1.71
C LEU A 224 -2.20 -23.31 -2.84
N ALA A 225 -1.32 -22.56 -3.52
CA ALA A 225 -1.69 -21.61 -4.57
C ALA A 225 -1.65 -22.20 -6.00
N ILE A 226 -0.95 -23.32 -6.20
CA ILE A 226 -0.79 -23.94 -7.52
C ILE A 226 -1.57 -25.26 -7.53
N PRO A 227 -2.61 -25.42 -8.36
CA PRO A 227 -3.26 -26.71 -8.52
C PRO A 227 -2.23 -27.75 -8.98
N THR A 228 -2.16 -28.86 -8.25
CA THR A 228 -1.21 -29.99 -8.39
C THR A 228 -1.15 -30.60 -9.80
N GLN A 229 -2.09 -30.26 -10.68
CA GLN A 229 -2.13 -30.64 -12.09
C GLN A 229 -0.92 -30.10 -12.89
N VAL A 230 -0.42 -28.88 -12.59
CA VAL A 230 0.66 -28.24 -13.36
C VAL A 230 2.03 -28.89 -13.10
N LEU A 231 2.22 -29.51 -11.93
CA LEU A 231 3.48 -30.18 -11.58
C LEU A 231 3.65 -31.55 -12.27
N LYS A 232 2.56 -32.20 -12.67
CA LYS A 232 2.62 -33.48 -13.41
C LYS A 232 3.00 -33.26 -14.88
N GLU A 233 2.57 -32.16 -15.48
CA GLU A 233 2.81 -31.88 -16.90
C GLU A 233 4.27 -31.51 -17.19
N LYS A 234 4.92 -30.75 -16.30
CA LYS A 234 6.36 -30.42 -16.45
C LYS A 234 7.29 -31.63 -16.35
N LYS A 235 6.93 -32.68 -15.61
CA LYS A 235 7.77 -33.89 -15.50
C LYS A 235 7.78 -34.74 -16.76
N ASN A 236 6.72 -34.71 -17.56
CA ASN A 236 6.65 -35.48 -18.81
C ASN A 236 7.40 -34.81 -19.99
N VAL A 237 7.60 -33.48 -19.94
CA VAL A 237 8.28 -32.75 -21.02
C VAL A 237 9.80 -32.94 -20.98
N TYR A 238 10.40 -33.11 -19.80
CA TYR A 238 11.86 -33.32 -19.66
C TYR A 238 12.31 -34.79 -19.72
N SER A 239 11.39 -35.75 -19.85
CA SER A 239 11.72 -37.17 -20.00
C SER A 239 11.71 -37.65 -21.46
N LYS A 240 11.38 -36.77 -22.42
CA LYS A 240 11.21 -37.13 -23.84
C LYS A 240 12.04 -36.29 -24.82
N SER A 241 13.03 -35.55 -24.34
CA SER A 241 14.12 -34.97 -25.15
C SER A 241 15.45 -35.50 -24.67
#